data_AF-A0A8T3U4W6-F1
#
_entry.id   AF-A0A8T3U4W6-F1
#
_cell.length_a   1.000
_cell.length_b   1.000
_cell.length_c   1.000
_cell.angle_alpha   90.00
_cell.angle_beta   90.00
_cell.angle_gamma   90.00
#
_symmetry.space_group_name_H-M   'P 1'
#
loop_
_entity.id
_entity.type
_entity.pdbx_description
1 polymer ?
#
loop_
_entity_poly.entity_id
_entity_poly.type
_entity_poly.pdbx_seq_one_letter_code
_entity_poly.pdbx_strand_id
1 'polypeptide(L)'
;MQNHGNSYSYFQRQLVYSIIGIMLALFISIIDYRIYKNTKFLGLVFIILVLATISVKFLGRDAKGAVRWIQIGRITLQPSEFVKVGMIVIIAGFFSELEKRNKLKDPIWSVLVPLVVGGFVAGIIFFMQNHLSAAVLVMTTLLIQMFIAGINFKALITVMIAGMIGGYFAITSIFKKASRTDLDKRELKYGEILLNILKQQDGKHLKAF
;
A
#
# COMPACT_ATOMS: atom_id res chain seq x y z
N MET A 1 -10.83 26.46 -24.84
CA MET A 1 -9.37 26.68 -24.83
C MET A 1 -9.10 27.88 -23.94
N GLN A 2 -8.03 27.80 -23.13
CA GLN A 2 -7.41 28.89 -22.34
C GLN A 2 -8.16 29.45 -21.13
N ASN A 3 -7.77 28.96 -19.94
CA ASN A 3 -7.60 29.79 -18.75
C ASN A 3 -6.16 29.55 -18.26
N HIS A 4 -5.17 30.12 -18.96
CA HIS A 4 -3.77 30.15 -18.55
C HIS A 4 -3.57 31.16 -17.42
N GLY A 5 -4.25 30.93 -16.29
CA GLY A 5 -4.02 31.65 -15.04
C GLY A 5 -2.66 31.27 -14.46
N ASN A 6 -1.60 31.95 -14.94
CA ASN A 6 -0.23 31.91 -14.45
C ASN A 6 0.44 30.52 -14.40
N SER A 7 1.06 30.08 -15.50
CA SER A 7 2.11 29.03 -15.44
C SER A 7 3.21 29.39 -14.42
N TYR A 8 3.48 30.70 -14.25
CA TYR A 8 4.36 31.23 -13.21
C TYR A 8 3.93 30.86 -11.79
N SER A 9 2.63 30.69 -11.51
CA SER A 9 2.16 30.37 -10.16
C SER A 9 2.46 28.93 -9.75
N TYR A 10 2.39 27.97 -10.67
CA TYR A 10 2.82 26.59 -10.43
C TYR A 10 4.33 26.50 -10.27
N PHE A 11 5.08 27.22 -11.12
CA PHE A 11 6.53 27.28 -11.03
C PHE A 11 6.99 27.90 -9.71
N GLN A 12 6.41 29.02 -9.28
CA GLN A 12 6.70 29.65 -8.00
C GLN A 12 6.42 28.73 -6.82
N ARG A 13 5.29 28.00 -6.82
CA ARG A 13 4.98 27.02 -5.77
C ARG A 13 6.01 25.89 -5.74
N GLN A 14 6.35 25.33 -6.90
CA GLN A 14 7.35 24.27 -6.99
C GLN A 14 8.72 24.75 -6.48
N LEU A 15 9.13 25.97 -6.83
CA LEU A 15 10.40 26.57 -6.39
C LEU A 15 10.43 26.74 -4.87
N VAL A 16 9.35 27.23 -4.26
CA VAL A 16 9.24 27.34 -2.79
C VAL A 16 9.34 25.96 -2.13
N TYR A 17 8.61 24.95 -2.62
CA TYR A 17 8.69 23.60 -2.07
C TYR A 17 10.08 22.97 -2.26
N SER A 18 10.76 23.23 -3.37
CA SER A 18 12.13 22.77 -3.61
C SER A 18 13.12 23.39 -2.63
N ILE A 19 13.04 24.70 -2.37
CA ILE A 19 13.90 25.38 -1.38
C ILE A 19 13.66 24.79 0.02
N ILE A 20 12.39 24.66 0.42
CA ILE A 20 12.02 24.07 1.71
C ILE A 20 12.57 22.64 1.81
N GLY A 21 12.43 21.84 0.75
CA GLY A 21 12.96 20.49 0.68
C GLY A 21 14.48 20.41 0.83
N ILE A 22 15.22 21.31 0.18
CA ILE A 22 16.69 21.40 0.31
C ILE A 22 17.08 21.79 1.74
N MET A 23 16.42 22.79 2.33
CA MET A 23 16.70 23.20 3.71
C MET A 23 16.43 22.06 4.70
N LEU A 24 15.31 21.33 4.52
CA LEU A 24 15.01 20.14 5.31
C LEU A 24 16.06 19.05 5.13
N ALA A 25 16.51 18.80 3.90
CA ALA A 25 17.54 17.79 3.63
C ALA A 25 18.87 18.15 4.30
N LEU A 26 19.30 19.41 4.22
CA LEU A 26 20.50 19.90 4.90
C LEU A 26 20.36 19.78 6.42
N PHE A 27 19.21 20.14 6.99
CA PHE A 27 18.95 20.00 8.42
C PHE A 27 19.03 18.53 8.87
N ILE A 28 18.38 17.63 8.14
CA ILE A 28 18.40 16.18 8.42
C ILE A 28 19.83 15.62 8.31
N SER A 29 20.65 16.16 7.39
CA SER A 29 22.05 15.77 7.23
C SER A 29 22.95 16.14 8.40
N ILE A 30 22.56 17.11 9.24
CA ILE A 30 23.32 17.53 10.43
C ILE A 30 23.01 16.63 11.64
N ILE A 31 21.89 15.91 11.61
CA ILE A 31 21.46 15.02 12.71
C ILE A 31 22.42 13.81 12.79
N ASP A 32 22.93 13.52 13.99
CA ASP A 32 23.85 12.39 14.21
C ASP A 32 23.22 11.07 13.75
N TYR A 33 23.93 10.38 12.86
CA TYR A 33 23.50 9.11 12.28
C TYR A 33 23.26 8.01 13.33
N ARG A 34 23.82 8.15 14.54
CA ARG A 34 23.56 7.23 15.66
C ARG A 34 22.10 7.20 16.07
N ILE A 35 21.36 8.30 15.89
CA ILE A 35 19.91 8.33 16.14
C ILE A 35 19.20 7.38 15.17
N TYR A 36 19.64 7.31 13.91
CA TYR A 36 19.12 6.36 12.92
C TYR A 36 19.51 4.91 13.19
N LYS A 37 20.49 4.66 14.07
CA LYS A 37 20.87 3.32 14.50
C LYS A 37 20.02 2.80 15.66
N ASN A 38 19.23 3.66 16.31
CA ASN A 38 18.31 3.25 17.37
C ASN A 38 17.03 2.66 16.77
N THR A 39 17.05 1.34 16.55
CA THR A 39 15.94 0.58 15.94
C THR A 39 14.60 0.77 16.66
N LYS A 40 14.60 1.05 17.97
CA LYS A 40 13.36 1.27 18.74
C LYS A 40 12.70 2.60 18.38
N PHE A 41 13.49 3.68 18.32
CA PHE A 41 12.99 5.00 17.94
C PHE A 41 12.50 5.01 16.48
N LEU A 42 13.28 4.41 15.58
CA LEU A 42 12.89 4.25 14.19
C LEU A 42 11.62 3.43 14.02
N GLY A 43 11.52 2.31 14.74
CA GLY A 43 10.33 1.46 14.75
C GLY A 43 9.07 2.24 15.14
N LEU A 44 9.18 3.10 16.16
CA LEU A 44 8.08 3.96 16.59
C LEU A 44 7.68 4.97 15.52
N VAL A 45 8.65 5.66 14.92
CA VAL A 45 8.40 6.60 13.81
C VAL A 45 7.72 5.89 12.63
N PHE A 46 8.19 4.69 12.27
CA PHE A 46 7.60 3.93 11.19
C PHE A 46 6.18 3.46 11.47
N ILE A 47 5.89 3.01 12.70
CA ILE A 47 4.52 2.67 13.11
C ILE A 47 3.62 3.89 12.94
N ILE A 48 4.08 5.08 13.37
CA ILE A 48 3.32 6.32 13.17
C ILE A 48 3.07 6.60 11.68
N LEU A 49 4.06 6.40 10.80
CA LEU A 49 3.91 6.60 9.36
C LEU A 49 2.94 5.60 8.72
N VAL A 50 2.97 4.34 9.15
CA VAL A 50 2.02 3.31 8.73
C VAL A 50 0.60 3.65 9.20
N LEU A 51 0.45 4.08 10.45
CA LEU A 51 -0.84 4.54 10.99
C LEU A 51 -1.36 5.75 10.21
N ALA A 52 -0.51 6.74 9.93
CA ALA A 52 -0.88 7.89 9.11
C ALA A 52 -1.35 7.49 7.70
N THR A 53 -0.74 6.46 7.11
CA THR A 53 -1.13 5.89 5.81
C THR A 53 -2.51 5.25 5.86
N ILE A 54 -2.85 4.57 6.95
CA ILE A 54 -4.20 4.01 7.18
C ILE A 54 -5.21 5.14 7.39
N SER A 55 -4.86 6.19 8.13
CA SER A 55 -5.72 7.35 8.38
C SER A 55 -6.13 8.08 7.10
N VAL A 56 -5.33 7.99 6.02
CA VAL A 56 -5.69 8.57 4.70
C VAL A 56 -7.06 8.09 4.24
N LYS A 57 -7.42 6.82 4.44
CA LYS A 57 -8.71 6.29 3.98
C LYS A 57 -9.91 6.98 4.65
N PHE A 58 -9.75 7.45 5.88
CA PHE A 58 -10.82 8.06 6.67
C PHE A 58 -10.82 9.58 6.60
N LEU A 59 -9.65 10.20 6.50
CA LEU A 59 -9.47 11.66 6.59
C LEU A 59 -8.99 12.31 5.29
N GLY A 60 -8.57 11.50 4.31
CA GLY A 60 -8.05 12.01 3.06
C GLY A 60 -9.16 12.56 2.17
N ARG A 61 -8.77 13.46 1.26
CA ARG A 61 -9.68 13.99 0.25
C ARG A 61 -9.54 13.24 -1.06
N ASP A 62 -10.67 13.05 -1.75
CA ASP A 62 -10.69 12.44 -3.07
C ASP A 62 -10.01 13.36 -4.09
N ALA A 63 -8.94 12.85 -4.70
CA ALA A 63 -8.40 13.40 -5.93
C ALA A 63 -8.62 12.35 -7.03
N LYS A 64 -9.52 12.64 -7.98
CA LYS A 64 -9.82 11.76 -9.13
C LYS A 64 -10.24 10.33 -8.74
N GLY A 65 -11.01 10.17 -7.67
CA GLY A 65 -11.55 8.87 -7.22
C GLY A 65 -10.58 8.00 -6.41
N ALA A 66 -9.44 8.55 -5.98
CA ALA A 66 -8.54 7.88 -5.04
C ALA A 66 -8.15 8.81 -3.88
N VAL A 67 -8.45 8.38 -2.66
CA VAL A 67 -8.08 9.06 -1.42
C VAL A 67 -6.61 8.77 -1.10
N ARG A 68 -5.73 9.73 -1.40
CA ARG A 68 -4.26 9.56 -1.28
C ARG A 68 -3.55 10.68 -0.51
N TRP A 69 -4.22 11.82 -0.41
CA TRP A 69 -3.63 13.06 0.07
C TRP A 69 -4.35 13.50 1.34
N ILE A 70 -3.57 13.81 2.37
CA ILE A 70 -4.06 14.47 3.58
C ILE A 70 -3.81 15.97 3.40
N GLN A 71 -4.88 16.76 3.39
CA GLN A 71 -4.77 18.21 3.34
C GLN A 71 -4.82 18.76 4.76
N ILE A 72 -3.72 19.37 5.20
CA ILE A 72 -3.62 20.08 6.48
C ILE A 72 -3.52 21.57 6.16
N GLY A 73 -4.66 22.26 6.23
CA GLY A 73 -4.77 23.67 5.83
C GLY A 73 -4.44 23.88 4.34
N ARG A 74 -3.34 24.57 4.05
CA ARG A 74 -2.86 24.86 2.67
C ARG A 74 -1.83 23.85 2.17
N ILE A 75 -1.36 22.94 3.03
CA ILE A 75 -0.34 21.95 2.70
C ILE A 75 -1.02 20.61 2.42
N THR A 76 -0.58 19.94 1.36
CA THR A 76 -1.05 18.62 1.00
C THR A 76 0.10 17.64 1.19
N LEU A 77 -0.08 16.63 2.04
CA LEU A 77 0.93 15.63 2.35
C LEU A 77 0.48 14.25 1.87
N GLN A 78 1.44 13.48 1.38
CA GLN A 78 1.24 12.10 0.96
C GLN A 78 1.99 11.16 1.92
N PRO A 79 1.29 10.47 2.85
CA PRO A 79 1.94 9.61 3.84
C PRO A 79 2.76 8.46 3.24
N SER A 80 2.37 7.93 2.07
CA SER A 80 3.09 6.84 1.41
C SER A 80 4.51 7.21 0.96
N GLU A 81 4.79 8.49 0.72
CA GLU A 81 6.15 8.96 0.42
C GLU A 81 7.07 8.79 1.64
N PHE A 82 6.57 9.15 2.83
CA PHE A 82 7.32 9.02 4.08
C PHE A 82 7.51 7.56 4.48
N VAL A 83 6.49 6.71 4.30
CA VAL A 83 6.60 5.27 4.59
C VAL A 83 7.69 4.59 3.77
N LYS A 84 7.85 4.95 2.48
CA LYS A 84 8.94 4.42 1.63
C LYS A 84 10.30 4.71 2.24
N VAL A 85 10.55 5.97 2.62
CA VAL A 85 11.82 6.36 3.24
C VAL A 85 12.01 5.65 4.58
N GLY A 86 10.99 5.64 5.44
CA GLY A 86 11.05 4.97 6.74
C GLY A 86 11.33 3.47 6.64
N MET A 87 10.75 2.80 5.65
CA MET A 87 10.98 1.37 5.38
C MET A 87 12.45 1.11 5.05
N ILE A 88 13.06 1.93 4.18
CA ILE A 88 14.46 1.80 3.79
C ILE A 88 15.35 1.86 5.03
N VAL A 89 15.15 2.87 5.89
CA VAL A 89 16.01 3.07 7.07
C VAL A 89 15.83 1.94 8.09
N ILE A 90 14.58 1.50 8.34
CA ILE A 90 14.33 0.39 9.28
C ILE A 90 14.93 -0.91 8.79
N ILE A 91 14.74 -1.25 7.52
CA ILE A 91 15.21 -2.51 6.97
C ILE A 91 16.74 -2.53 6.94
N ALA A 92 17.38 -1.39 6.62
CA ALA A 92 18.82 -1.26 6.73
C ALA A 92 19.31 -1.48 8.17
N GLY A 93 18.66 -0.84 9.16
CA GLY A 93 18.97 -1.03 10.58
C GLY A 93 18.74 -2.47 11.06
N PHE A 94 17.68 -3.11 10.56
CA PHE A 94 17.37 -4.51 10.85
C PHE A 94 18.44 -5.45 10.32
N PHE A 95 18.87 -5.31 9.06
CA PHE A 95 19.96 -6.12 8.50
C PHE A 95 21.29 -5.88 9.21
N SER A 96 21.61 -4.63 9.56
CA SER A 96 22.82 -4.32 10.35
C SER A 96 22.81 -5.01 11.71
N GLU A 97 21.64 -5.12 12.36
CA GLU A 97 21.52 -5.82 13.63
C GLU A 97 21.57 -7.34 13.49
N LEU A 98 21.01 -7.90 12.40
CA LEU A 98 21.16 -9.32 12.09
C LEU A 98 22.61 -9.70 11.81
N GLU A 99 23.37 -8.83 11.15
CA GLU A 99 24.80 -9.01 10.90
C GLU A 99 25.58 -9.12 12.21
N LYS A 100 25.40 -8.16 13.12
CA LYS A 100 26.05 -8.20 14.44
C LYS A 100 25.74 -9.46 15.24
N ARG A 101 24.56 -10.04 15.03
CA ARG A 101 24.10 -11.26 15.70
C ARG A 101 24.47 -12.55 14.94
N ASN A 102 25.19 -12.45 13.83
CA ASN A 102 25.51 -13.55 12.92
C ASN A 102 24.27 -14.33 12.42
N LYS A 103 23.13 -13.65 12.27
CA LYS A 103 21.85 -14.24 11.83
C LYS A 103 21.49 -13.93 10.36
N LEU A 104 22.37 -13.31 9.59
CA LEU A 104 22.11 -12.98 8.18
C LEU A 104 21.85 -14.20 7.28
N LYS A 105 22.36 -15.38 7.66
CA LYS A 105 22.13 -16.62 6.90
C LYS A 105 20.89 -17.40 7.34
N ASP A 106 20.26 -17.00 8.45
CA ASP A 106 19.02 -17.60 8.92
C ASP A 106 17.87 -17.18 7.98
N PRO A 107 17.25 -18.12 7.24
CA PRO A 107 16.24 -17.81 6.25
C PRO A 107 14.98 -17.19 6.86
N ILE A 108 14.65 -17.47 8.11
CA ILE A 108 13.46 -16.92 8.77
C ILE A 108 13.67 -15.43 9.01
N TRP A 109 14.79 -15.07 9.64
CA TRP A 109 15.06 -13.68 10.01
C TRP A 109 15.54 -12.82 8.84
N SER A 110 16.34 -13.39 7.91
CA SER A 110 16.90 -12.63 6.79
C SER A 110 15.98 -12.55 5.58
N VAL A 111 15.04 -13.49 5.41
CA VAL A 111 14.17 -13.56 4.22
C VAL A 111 12.70 -13.39 4.59
N LEU A 112 12.17 -14.29 5.42
CA LEU A 112 10.73 -14.36 5.68
C LEU A 112 10.22 -13.12 6.42
N VAL A 113 10.89 -12.70 7.50
CA VAL A 113 10.48 -11.54 8.31
C VAL A 113 10.44 -10.25 7.49
N PRO A 114 11.50 -9.86 6.74
CA PRO A 114 11.47 -8.67 5.89
C PRO A 114 10.38 -8.72 4.82
N LEU A 115 10.17 -9.87 4.15
CA LEU A 115 9.14 -10.03 3.13
C LEU A 115 7.73 -9.91 3.69
N VAL A 116 7.47 -10.47 4.87
CA VAL A 116 6.17 -10.34 5.53
C VAL A 116 5.91 -8.90 5.93
N VAL A 117 6.87 -8.22 6.55
CA VAL A 117 6.72 -6.81 6.96
C VAL A 117 6.56 -5.91 5.74
N GLY A 118 7.39 -6.07 4.71
CA GLY A 118 7.29 -5.29 3.47
C GLY A 118 6.03 -5.56 2.69
N GLY A 119 5.63 -6.83 2.57
CA GLY A 119 4.38 -7.23 1.94
C GLY A 119 3.17 -6.67 2.67
N PHE A 120 3.18 -6.65 4.01
CA PHE A 120 2.13 -6.06 4.81
C PHE A 120 2.00 -4.55 4.57
N VAL A 121 3.12 -3.83 4.55
CA VAL A 121 3.16 -2.38 4.29
C VAL A 121 2.72 -2.06 2.86
N ALA A 122 3.21 -2.80 1.87
CA ALA A 122 2.81 -2.68 0.48
C ALA A 122 1.30 -2.97 0.30
N GLY A 123 0.78 -3.98 1.01
CA GLY A 123 -0.64 -4.30 1.06
C GLY A 123 -1.47 -3.15 1.64
N ILE A 124 -1.05 -2.55 2.75
CA ILE A 124 -1.74 -1.37 3.33
C ILE A 124 -1.79 -0.23 2.31
N ILE A 125 -0.67 0.10 1.66
CA ILE A 125 -0.63 1.17 0.65
C ILE A 125 -1.57 0.85 -0.51
N PHE A 126 -1.57 -0.40 -0.99
CA PHE A 126 -2.43 -0.82 -2.08
C PHE A 126 -3.92 -0.75 -1.70
N PHE A 127 -4.33 -1.37 -0.59
CA PHE A 127 -5.74 -1.46 -0.20
C PHE A 127 -6.31 -0.16 0.38
N MET A 128 -5.50 0.66 1.05
CA MET A 128 -5.98 1.88 1.71
C MET A 128 -5.89 3.11 0.82
N GLN A 129 -4.92 3.17 -0.10
CA GLN A 129 -4.71 4.34 -0.98
C GLN A 129 -4.92 4.04 -2.47
N ASN A 130 -5.28 2.79 -2.82
CA ASN A 130 -5.39 2.32 -4.20
C ASN A 130 -4.15 2.69 -5.05
N HIS A 131 -2.95 2.65 -4.44
CA HIS A 131 -1.73 3.19 -5.04
C HIS A 131 -0.71 2.09 -5.39
N LEU A 132 -1.00 1.35 -6.44
CA LEU A 132 -0.20 0.19 -6.88
C LEU A 132 1.28 0.52 -7.10
N SER A 133 1.60 1.63 -7.77
CA SER A 133 2.99 2.01 -8.05
C SER A 133 3.83 2.20 -6.78
N ALA A 134 3.21 2.66 -5.69
CA ALA A 134 3.92 2.87 -4.43
C ALA A 134 4.17 1.53 -3.72
N ALA A 135 3.18 0.63 -3.74
CA ALA A 135 3.33 -0.73 -3.21
C ALA A 135 4.45 -1.50 -3.94
N VAL A 136 4.49 -1.42 -5.28
CA VAL A 136 5.55 -2.05 -6.08
C VAL A 136 6.92 -1.47 -5.74
N LEU A 137 7.05 -0.15 -5.66
CA LEU A 137 8.32 0.50 -5.30
C LEU A 137 8.83 0.06 -3.93
N VAL A 138 7.97 0.00 -2.91
CA VAL A 138 8.35 -0.51 -1.58
C VAL A 138 8.91 -1.93 -1.69
N MET A 139 8.23 -2.83 -2.39
CA MET A 139 8.69 -4.21 -2.54
C MET A 139 10.01 -4.31 -3.33
N THR A 140 10.15 -3.56 -4.42
CA THR A 140 11.39 -3.55 -5.21
C THR A 140 12.56 -3.03 -4.40
N THR A 141 12.39 -1.93 -3.66
CA THR A 141 13.46 -1.39 -2.80
C THR A 141 13.87 -2.38 -1.70
N LEU A 142 12.90 -3.07 -1.09
CA LEU A 142 13.18 -4.12 -0.11
C LEU A 142 14.03 -5.25 -0.72
N LEU A 143 13.67 -5.75 -1.91
CA LEU A 143 14.42 -6.81 -2.59
C LEU A 143 15.86 -6.39 -2.91
N ILE A 144 16.05 -5.12 -3.30
CA ILE A 144 17.39 -4.55 -3.54
C ILE A 144 18.20 -4.52 -2.23
N GLN A 145 17.61 -4.07 -1.12
CA GLN A 145 18.30 -4.06 0.18
C GLN A 145 18.66 -5.47 0.65
N MET A 146 17.77 -6.44 0.46
CA MET A 146 18.00 -7.86 0.73
C MET A 146 19.19 -8.40 -0.06
N PHE A 147 19.28 -8.05 -1.35
CA PHE A 147 20.40 -8.43 -2.21
C PHE A 147 21.72 -7.82 -1.71
N ILE A 148 21.73 -6.51 -1.40
CA ILE A 148 22.91 -5.80 -0.89
C ILE A 148 23.37 -6.35 0.47
N ALA A 149 22.43 -6.73 1.35
CA ALA A 149 22.74 -7.28 2.67
C ALA A 149 23.39 -8.68 2.64
N GLY A 150 23.49 -9.33 1.47
CA GLY A 150 24.19 -10.61 1.33
C GLY A 150 23.48 -11.79 2.01
N ILE A 151 22.15 -11.75 2.07
CA ILE A 151 21.31 -12.81 2.66
C ILE A 151 21.43 -14.14 1.89
N ASN A 152 20.80 -15.20 2.39
CA ASN A 152 20.78 -16.49 1.69
C ASN A 152 19.91 -16.42 0.41
N PHE A 153 20.56 -16.29 -0.74
CA PHE A 153 19.89 -16.13 -2.04
C PHE A 153 19.03 -17.34 -2.44
N LYS A 154 19.42 -18.56 -2.04
CA LYS A 154 18.61 -19.76 -2.28
C LYS A 154 17.29 -19.68 -1.52
N ALA A 155 17.35 -19.30 -0.24
CA ALA A 155 16.16 -19.11 0.58
C ALA A 155 15.24 -18.00 0.02
N LEU A 156 15.82 -16.91 -0.47
CA LEU A 156 15.06 -15.84 -1.14
C LEU A 156 14.27 -16.37 -2.34
N ILE A 157 14.92 -17.09 -3.25
CA ILE A 157 14.26 -17.68 -4.42
C ILE A 157 13.17 -18.66 -4.01
N THR A 158 13.44 -19.55 -3.04
CA THR A 158 12.45 -20.52 -2.56
C THR A 158 11.20 -19.84 -2.02
N VAL A 159 11.35 -18.81 -1.18
CA VAL A 159 10.22 -18.06 -0.63
C VAL A 159 9.48 -17.28 -1.71
N MET A 160 10.18 -16.71 -2.69
CA MET A 160 9.53 -16.00 -3.81
C MET A 160 8.69 -16.96 -4.68
N ILE A 161 9.21 -18.14 -5.01
CA ILE A 161 8.47 -19.16 -5.77
C ILE A 161 7.26 -19.63 -4.97
N ALA A 162 7.44 -19.96 -3.68
CA ALA A 162 6.33 -20.34 -2.81
C ALA A 162 5.26 -19.25 -2.72
N GLY A 163 5.68 -17.98 -2.63
CA GLY A 163 4.81 -16.81 -2.63
C GLY A 163 4.04 -16.63 -3.94
N MET A 164 4.68 -16.83 -5.10
CA MET A 164 4.00 -16.78 -6.41
C MET A 164 2.95 -17.88 -6.54
N ILE A 165 3.28 -19.12 -6.15
CA ILE A 165 2.34 -20.25 -6.17
C ILE A 165 1.16 -19.97 -5.24
N GLY A 166 1.44 -19.59 -3.98
CA GLY A 166 0.41 -19.24 -3.00
C GLY A 166 -0.46 -18.07 -3.46
N GLY A 167 0.15 -17.04 -4.07
CA GLY A 167 -0.55 -15.89 -4.64
C GLY A 167 -1.47 -16.27 -5.80
N TYR A 168 -1.02 -17.14 -6.71
CA TYR A 168 -1.83 -17.66 -7.80
C TYR A 168 -3.06 -18.42 -7.28
N PHE A 169 -2.87 -19.32 -6.31
CA PHE A 169 -3.98 -20.03 -5.68
C PHE A 169 -4.93 -19.10 -4.92
N ALA A 170 -4.40 -18.08 -4.22
CA ALA A 170 -5.23 -17.09 -3.53
C ALA A 170 -6.07 -16.29 -4.51
N ILE A 171 -5.47 -15.78 -5.59
CA ILE A 171 -6.17 -15.02 -6.64
C ILE A 171 -7.28 -15.87 -7.25
N THR A 172 -6.97 -17.09 -7.71
CA THR A 172 -7.97 -17.98 -8.32
C THR A 172 -9.09 -18.33 -7.35
N SER A 173 -8.80 -18.49 -6.06
CA SER A 173 -9.84 -18.72 -5.04
C SER A 173 -10.75 -17.50 -4.82
N ILE A 174 -10.19 -16.29 -4.84
CA ILE A 174 -10.94 -15.03 -4.71
C ILE A 174 -11.83 -14.83 -5.93
N PHE A 175 -11.29 -15.04 -7.14
CA PHE A 175 -12.05 -14.95 -8.38
C PHE A 175 -13.19 -15.97 -8.40
N LYS A 176 -12.92 -17.24 -8.05
CA LYS A 176 -13.96 -18.27 -7.99
C LYS A 176 -15.06 -17.91 -6.98
N LYS A 177 -14.71 -17.33 -5.83
CA LYS A 177 -15.67 -16.86 -4.83
C LYS A 177 -16.50 -15.68 -5.34
N ALA A 178 -15.85 -14.68 -5.94
CA ALA A 178 -16.51 -13.52 -6.52
C ALA A 178 -17.52 -13.92 -7.62
N SER A 179 -17.10 -14.80 -8.53
CA SER A 179 -17.97 -15.29 -9.61
C SER A 179 -19.18 -16.08 -9.07
N ARG A 180 -19.02 -16.87 -7.99
CA ARG A 180 -20.16 -17.56 -7.36
C ARG A 180 -21.16 -16.58 -6.74
N THR A 181 -20.67 -15.54 -6.07
CA THR A 181 -21.53 -14.52 -5.45
C THR A 181 -22.32 -13.72 -6.51
N ASP A 182 -21.74 -13.48 -7.68
CA ASP A 182 -22.44 -12.77 -8.76
C ASP A 182 -23.49 -13.65 -9.45
N LEU A 183 -23.25 -14.95 -9.58
CA LEU A 183 -24.23 -15.90 -10.13
C LEU A 183 -25.44 -16.04 -9.20
N ASP A 184 -25.21 -16.19 -7.89
CA ASP A 184 -26.27 -16.31 -6.88
C ASP A 184 -27.20 -15.08 -6.85
N LYS A 185 -26.62 -13.87 -6.89
CA LYS A 185 -27.38 -12.60 -7.00
C LYS A 185 -28.25 -12.52 -8.26
N ARG A 186 -27.78 -13.09 -9.38
CA ARG A 186 -28.54 -13.12 -10.63
C ARG A 186 -29.71 -14.09 -10.52
N GLU A 187 -29.49 -15.29 -10.01
CA GLU A 187 -30.55 -16.29 -9.84
C GLU A 187 -31.67 -15.79 -8.93
N LEU A 188 -31.33 -15.14 -7.80
CA LEU A 188 -32.30 -14.50 -6.92
C LEU A 188 -33.11 -13.41 -7.64
N LYS A 189 -32.44 -12.55 -8.43
CA LYS A 189 -33.11 -11.49 -9.20
C LYS A 189 -34.08 -12.05 -10.25
N TYR A 190 -33.70 -13.12 -10.96
CA TYR A 190 -34.60 -13.77 -11.92
C TYR A 190 -35.77 -14.46 -11.22
N GLY A 191 -35.53 -15.09 -10.07
CA GLY A 191 -36.58 -15.70 -9.24
C GLY A 191 -37.64 -14.68 -8.79
N GLU A 192 -37.23 -13.51 -8.31
CA GLU A 192 -38.17 -12.43 -7.94
C GLU A 192 -38.97 -11.90 -9.13
N ILE A 193 -38.34 -11.74 -10.30
CA ILE A 193 -39.02 -11.29 -11.52
C ILE A 193 -40.08 -12.30 -11.96
N LEU A 194 -39.75 -13.59 -11.97
CA LEU A 194 -40.69 -14.65 -12.34
C LEU A 194 -41.85 -14.73 -11.34
N LEU A 195 -41.58 -14.63 -10.04
CA LEU A 195 -42.63 -14.60 -9.01
C LEU A 195 -43.57 -13.40 -9.17
N ASN A 196 -43.04 -12.23 -9.54
CA ASN A 196 -43.85 -11.03 -9.80
C ASN A 196 -44.70 -11.18 -11.07
N ILE A 197 -44.17 -11.79 -12.14
CA ILE A 197 -44.93 -12.08 -13.37
C ILE A 197 -46.06 -13.08 -13.09
N LEU A 198 -45.77 -14.17 -12.35
CA LEU A 198 -46.75 -15.18 -11.99
C LEU A 198 -47.89 -14.59 -11.14
N LYS A 199 -47.57 -13.76 -10.13
CA LYS A 199 -48.58 -13.04 -9.33
C LYS A 199 -49.42 -12.07 -10.17
N GLN A 200 -48.83 -11.42 -11.17
CA GLN A 200 -49.54 -10.50 -12.05
C GLN A 200 -50.45 -11.23 -13.04
N GLN A 201 -50.13 -12.47 -13.40
CA GLN A 201 -50.94 -13.33 -14.26
C GLN A 201 -52.12 -13.94 -13.49
N ASP A 202 -51.90 -14.45 -12.28
CA ASP A 202 -52.97 -14.96 -11.40
C ASP A 202 -54.01 -13.88 -11.05
N GLY A 203 -53.56 -12.65 -10.78
CA GLY A 203 -54.44 -11.52 -10.49
C GLY A 203 -55.31 -11.06 -11.67
N LYS A 204 -54.99 -11.47 -12.91
CA LYS A 204 -55.81 -11.18 -14.10
C LYS A 204 -56.89 -12.24 -14.35
N HIS A 205 -56.66 -13.49 -13.97
CA HIS A 205 -57.67 -14.56 -14.11
C HIS A 205 -58.82 -14.43 -13.09
N LEU A 206 -58.60 -13.76 -11.94
CA LEU A 206 -59.61 -13.46 -10.93
C LEU A 206 -60.50 -12.23 -11.23
N LYS A 207 -60.22 -11.47 -12.30
CA LYS A 207 -61.03 -10.31 -12.73
C LYS A 207 -61.82 -10.56 -14.03
N ALA A 208 -61.81 -11.79 -14.53
CA ALA A 208 -62.51 -12.20 -15.74
C ALA A 208 -63.78 -13.04 -15.48
N PHE A 209 -64.23 -13.08 -14.22
CA PHE A 209 -65.53 -13.61 -13.79
C PHE A 209 -66.31 -12.53 -13.06
#